data_AF-A0A950KR49-F1
#
_entry.id   AF-A0A950KR49-F1
#
_cell.length_a   1.000
_cell.length_b   1.000
_cell.length_c   1.000
_cell.angle_alpha   90.00
_cell.angle_beta   90.00
_cell.angle_gamma   90.00
#
_symmetry.space_group_name_H-M   'P 1'
#
loop_
_entity.id
_entity.type
_entity.pdbx_description
1 polymer ?
#
loop_
_entity_poly.entity_id
_entity_poly.type
_entity_poly.pdbx_seq_one_letter_code
_entity_poly.pdbx_strand_id
1 'polypeptide(L)' 'MLERLTEVFCEVDDFCQAFEAQWQSYLLESGAAPRGPKSGLSVSEIITLLLVLHSGGFKYLKNLGYRQ' A
#
# COMPACT_ATOMS: atom_id res chain seq x y z
N MET A 1 11.48 9.62 7.24
CA MET A 1 10.73 8.52 6.56
C MET A 1 11.13 8.40 5.11
N LEU A 2 11.06 9.46 4.29
CA LEU A 2 11.50 9.41 2.89
C LEU A 2 12.98 8.99 2.73
N GLU A 3 13.88 9.48 3.61
CA GLU A 3 15.30 9.07 3.65
C GLU A 3 15.51 7.56 3.90
N ARG A 4 14.54 6.88 4.53
CA ARG A 4 14.56 5.44 4.83
C ARG A 4 13.47 4.68 4.07
N LEU A 5 12.99 5.23 2.94
CA LEU A 5 11.86 4.67 2.21
C LEU A 5 12.08 3.22 1.80
N THR A 6 13.29 2.91 1.31
CA THR A 6 13.66 1.55 0.90
C THR A 6 13.56 0.57 2.07
N GLU A 7 14.04 0.95 3.24
CA GLU A 7 14.01 0.11 4.43
C GLU A 7 12.57 -0.13 4.91
N VAL A 8 11.75 0.93 4.95
CA VAL A 8 10.32 0.83 5.25
C VAL A 8 9.60 -0.04 4.22
N PHE A 9 9.91 0.12 2.93
CA PHE A 9 9.32 -0.70 1.87
C PHE A 9 9.68 -2.17 2.04
N CYS A 10 10.94 -2.49 2.34
CA CYS A 10 11.37 -3.87 2.59
C CYS A 10 10.61 -4.48 3.79
N GLU A 11 10.51 -3.76 4.91
CA GLU A 11 9.75 -4.23 6.08
C GLU A 11 8.27 -4.47 5.76
N VAL A 12 7.66 -3.56 4.98
CA VAL A 12 6.27 -3.67 4.56
C VAL A 12 6.07 -4.82 3.57
N ASP A 13 7.02 -5.04 2.65
CA ASP A 13 6.95 -6.14 1.68
C ASP A 13 7.04 -7.50 2.37
N ASP A 14 8.00 -7.68 3.29
CA ASP A 14 8.12 -8.89 4.10
C ASP A 14 6.85 -9.15 4.93
N PHE A 15 6.25 -8.08 5.49
CA PHE A 15 4.96 -8.16 6.17
C PHE A 15 3.84 -8.63 5.24
N CYS A 16 3.71 -8.04 4.05
CA CYS A 16 2.69 -8.39 3.07
C CYS A 16 2.82 -9.85 2.61
N GLN A 17 4.03 -10.33 2.36
CA GLN A 17 4.28 -11.73 1.98
C GLN A 17 3.72 -12.72 3.02
N ALA A 18 3.86 -12.41 4.31
CA ALA A 18 3.32 -13.24 5.39
C ALA A 18 1.81 -13.03 5.62
N PHE A 19 1.33 -11.79 5.49
CA PHE A 19 -0.02 -11.39 5.85
C PHE A 19 -1.06 -11.71 4.77
N GLU A 20 -0.73 -11.53 3.49
CA GLU A 20 -1.72 -11.57 2.41
C GLU A 20 -2.45 -12.90 2.34
N ALA A 21 -1.74 -14.02 2.44
CA ALA A 21 -2.36 -15.35 2.39
C ALA A 21 -3.40 -15.55 3.50
N GLN A 22 -3.07 -15.10 4.72
CA GLN A 22 -3.98 -15.16 5.86
C GLN A 22 -5.16 -14.21 5.65
N TRP A 23 -4.90 -12.97 5.25
CA TRP A 23 -5.93 -11.97 5.00
C TRP A 23 -6.95 -12.44 3.97
N GLN A 24 -6.52 -13.01 2.85
CA GLN A 24 -7.42 -13.54 1.82
C GLN A 24 -8.34 -14.64 2.37
N SER A 25 -7.87 -15.46 3.32
CA SER A 25 -8.70 -16.50 3.94
C SER A 25 -9.78 -15.96 4.88
N TYR A 26 -9.60 -14.74 5.40
CA TYR A 26 -10.58 -14.06 6.24
C TYR A 26 -11.59 -13.21 5.44
N LEU A 27 -11.36 -13.02 4.14
CA LEU A 27 -12.29 -12.26 3.31
C LEU A 27 -13.59 -13.04 3.10
N LEU A 28 -14.70 -12.36 3.36
CA LEU A 28 -16.02 -12.88 3.00
C LEU A 28 -16.16 -12.89 1.48
N GLU A 29 -16.76 -13.94 0.95
CA GLU A 29 -17.10 -14.00 -0.47
C GLU A 29 -18.07 -12.86 -0.81
N SER A 30 -17.59 -11.91 -1.61
CA SER A 30 -18.44 -10.90 -2.21
C SER A 30 -19.23 -11.54 -3.35
N GLY A 31 -20.56 -11.64 -3.20
CA GLY A 31 -21.45 -12.02 -4.30
C GLY A 31 -21.52 -10.97 -5.42
N ALA A 32 -20.89 -9.81 -5.25
CA ALA A 32 -20.77 -8.77 -6.27
C ALA A 32 -19.50 -8.95 -7.10
N ALA A 33 -19.62 -8.71 -8.41
CA ALA A 33 -18.49 -8.70 -9.32
C ALA A 33 -17.43 -7.68 -8.87
N PRO A 34 -16.12 -7.98 -9.02
CA PRO A 34 -15.06 -7.04 -8.71
C PRO A 34 -15.25 -5.72 -9.46
N ARG A 35 -15.16 -4.60 -8.74
CA ARG A 35 -15.38 -3.28 -9.33
C ARG A 35 -14.10 -2.81 -10.04
N GLY A 36 -14.13 -2.82 -11.37
CA GLY A 36 -13.04 -2.31 -12.20
C GLY A 36 -11.84 -3.25 -12.35
N PRO A 37 -10.81 -2.83 -13.10
CA PRO A 37 -9.59 -3.61 -13.25
C PRO A 37 -8.83 -3.72 -11.93
N LYS A 38 -8.02 -4.78 -11.79
CA LYS A 38 -7.09 -4.90 -10.66
C LYS A 38 -6.14 -3.70 -10.64
N SER A 39 -5.73 -3.26 -9.45
CA SER A 39 -4.71 -2.22 -9.32
C SER A 39 -3.42 -2.68 -10.00
N GLY A 40 -2.70 -1.74 -10.62
CA GLY A 40 -1.33 -2.00 -11.09
C GLY A 40 -0.28 -1.98 -9.97
N LEU A 41 -0.68 -1.55 -8.77
CA LEU A 41 0.17 -1.53 -7.58
C LEU A 41 -0.06 -2.77 -6.73
N SER A 42 1.01 -3.28 -6.13
CA SER A 42 0.96 -4.30 -5.08
C SER A 42 0.38 -3.74 -3.78
N VAL A 43 -0.01 -4.63 -2.87
CA VAL A 43 -0.48 -4.22 -1.53
C VAL A 43 0.67 -3.56 -0.75
N SER A 44 1.89 -4.08 -0.85
CA SER A 44 3.08 -3.51 -0.19
C SER A 44 3.38 -2.09 -0.67
N GLU A 45 3.26 -1.82 -1.97
CA GLU A 45 3.38 -0.46 -2.54
C GLU A 45 2.29 0.46 -2.03
N ILE A 46 1.03 0.01 -1.97
CA ILE A 46 -0.10 0.80 -1.47
C ILE A 46 0.11 1.17 0.00
N ILE A 47 0.47 0.20 0.85
CA ILE A 47 0.73 0.44 2.27
C ILE A 47 1.89 1.42 2.44
N THR A 48 2.97 1.22 1.70
CA THR A 48 4.14 2.12 1.75
C THR A 48 3.76 3.55 1.34
N LEU A 49 2.98 3.73 0.27
CA LEU A 49 2.46 5.03 -0.14
C LEU A 49 1.61 5.70 0.95
N LEU A 50 0.74 4.93 1.62
CA LEU A 50 -0.08 5.44 2.73
C LEU A 50 0.78 5.90 3.92
N LEU A 51 1.80 5.13 4.29
CA LEU A 51 2.74 5.48 5.36
C LEU A 51 3.50 6.77 5.05
N VAL A 52 3.99 6.90 3.82
CA VAL A 52 4.69 8.11 3.34
C VAL A 52 3.75 9.31 3.33
N LEU A 53 2.51 9.14 2.84
CA LEU A 53 1.51 10.20 2.79
C LEU A 53 1.22 10.74 4.19
N HIS A 54 0.96 9.83 5.13
CA HIS A 54 0.64 10.15 6.53
C HIS A 54 1.83 10.85 7.21
N SER A 55 3.00 10.22 7.16
CA SER A 55 4.16 10.69 7.92
C SER A 55 4.83 11.93 7.31
N GLY A 56 4.66 12.15 6.01
CA GLY A 56 5.11 13.35 5.31
C GLY A 56 4.17 14.55 5.44
N GLY A 57 3.01 14.38 6.08
CA GLY A 57 2.00 15.44 6.23
C GLY A 57 1.33 15.83 4.92
N PHE A 58 1.31 14.92 3.94
CA PHE A 58 0.71 15.17 2.65
C PHE A 58 -0.80 14.95 2.72
N LYS A 59 -1.59 15.95 2.31
CA LYS A 59 -3.06 15.83 2.28
C LYS A 59 -3.58 14.99 1.10
N TYR A 60 -2.83 14.97 0.00
CA TYR A 60 -3.24 14.32 -1.25
C TYR A 60 -2.03 13.68 -1.93
N LEU A 61 -2.26 12.58 -2.66
CA LEU A 61 -1.24 11.90 -3.46
C LEU A 61 -0.56 12.84 -4.46
N LYS A 62 -1.30 13.81 -5.02
CA LYS A 62 -0.77 14.85 -5.91
C LYS A 62 0.45 15.55 -5.30
N ASN A 63 0.38 15.88 -4.01
CA ASN A 63 1.42 16.64 -3.32
C ASN A 63 2.72 15.85 -3.14
N LEU A 64 2.68 14.51 -3.29
CA LEU A 64 3.88 13.67 -3.25
C LEU A 64 4.75 13.88 -4.49
N GLY A 65 4.16 14.11 -5.67
CA GLY A 65 4.89 14.27 -6.93
C GLY A 65 5.40 15.70 -7.22
N TYR A 66 4.94 16.70 -6.47
CA TYR A 66 5.30 18.12 -6.69
C TYR A 66 6.44 18.63 -5.80
N ARG A 67 6.97 17.82 -4.87
CA ARG A 67 8.25 18.11 -4.20
C ARG A 67 9.36 17.36 -4.94
N GLN A 68 9.88 17.99 -5.99
CA GLN A 68 11.22 17.75 -6.54
C GLN A 68 11.91 19.10 -6.59
#